data_AF-A0A1B9Y7J8-F1
#
_entry.id   AF-A0A1B9Y7J8-F1
#
_cell.length_a   1.000
_cell.length_b   1.000
_cell.length_c   1.000
_cell.angle_alpha   90.00
_cell.angle_beta   90.00
_cell.angle_gamma   90.00
#
_symmetry.space_group_name_H-M   'P 1'
#
loop_
_entity.id
_entity.type
_entity.pdbx_description
1 polymer ?
#
loop_
_entity_poly.entity_id
_entity_poly.type
_entity_poly.pdbx_seq_one_letter_code
_entity_poly.pdbx_strand_id
1 'polypeptide(L)'
;MKKIFFYLIVIVFYQCQAQKKTTHTNSPMNIIDSSFEKLNINNSTLLKTKKRYGTTEPPKYIVNLNETLQSGALIETYGLLDSYYDQWITPSQGWFKYYKEFYSDGNIKLKRIYNKTSDGNYGFLYEFDKQGKLVKTTNFEKDWKTFFTGITGIANKNAKKFNYKVDTSDDGVITSKDNQQWDKEYVKIWRKDQGGKKLWFIGFNKGHYENSDDKKVERVVIVIDDVTGKEIKKLHYFDWYNRNFKELDEN
;
A
#
# COMPACT_ATOMS: atom_id res chain seq x y z
N MET A 1 -9.76 77.16 18.02
CA MET A 1 -8.71 76.81 17.04
C MET A 1 -8.83 75.34 16.71
N LYS A 2 -8.81 75.01 15.41
CA LYS A 2 -8.69 73.65 14.84
C LYS A 2 -7.46 72.96 15.48
N LYS A 3 -7.38 71.65 15.71
CA LYS A 3 -7.29 70.58 14.70
C LYS A 3 -7.33 69.22 15.43
N ILE A 4 -8.22 68.32 14.99
CA ILE A 4 -7.93 67.08 14.23
C ILE A 4 -7.49 65.90 15.12
N PHE A 5 -8.46 65.02 15.35
CA PHE A 5 -8.32 63.62 15.76
C PHE A 5 -7.46 62.85 14.74
N PHE A 6 -6.51 62.06 15.23
CA PHE A 6 -5.99 60.90 14.50
C PHE A 6 -6.17 59.66 15.37
N TYR A 7 -7.23 58.90 15.08
CA TYR A 7 -7.37 57.52 15.54
C TYR A 7 -6.33 56.68 14.79
N LEU A 8 -5.35 56.14 15.52
CA LEU A 8 -4.43 55.14 15.00
C LEU A 8 -5.16 53.79 15.00
N ILE A 9 -5.82 53.46 13.88
CA ILE A 9 -6.38 52.12 13.65
C ILE A 9 -5.19 51.18 13.43
N VAL A 10 -4.85 50.40 14.45
CA VAL A 10 -3.92 49.28 14.32
C VAL A 10 -4.64 48.17 13.56
N ILE A 11 -4.58 48.23 12.23
CA ILE A 11 -4.97 47.11 11.37
C ILE A 11 -3.84 46.08 11.49
N VAL A 12 -4.06 45.08 12.34
CA VAL A 12 -3.27 43.85 12.35
C VAL A 12 -3.51 43.18 11.00
N PHE A 13 -2.62 43.41 10.04
CA PHE A 13 -2.53 42.57 8.86
C PHE A 13 -2.05 41.19 9.30
N TYR A 14 -2.98 40.35 9.73
CA TYR A 14 -2.87 38.92 9.57
C TYR A 14 -2.78 38.66 8.06
N GLN A 15 -1.59 38.81 7.49
CA GLN A 15 -1.26 38.08 6.28
C GLN A 15 -1.18 36.63 6.71
N CYS A 16 -2.36 36.00 6.72
CA CYS A 16 -2.51 34.59 6.47
C CYS A 16 -1.69 34.36 5.20
N GLN A 17 -0.48 33.82 5.37
CA GLN A 17 0.14 33.04 4.32
C GLN A 17 -0.86 31.93 4.05
N ALA A 18 -1.79 32.20 3.14
CA ALA A 18 -2.46 31.17 2.40
C ALA A 18 -1.32 30.31 1.88
N GLN A 19 -1.08 29.19 2.55
CA GLN A 19 -0.28 28.11 2.02
C GLN A 19 -0.78 28.00 0.60
N LYS A 20 0.09 28.31 -0.37
CA LYS A 20 -0.08 27.82 -1.73
C LYS A 20 -0.39 26.36 -1.51
N LYS A 21 -1.67 25.97 -1.67
CA LYS A 21 -2.03 24.60 -1.96
C LYS A 21 -1.24 24.32 -3.22
N THR A 22 -0.06 23.75 -3.03
CA THR A 22 0.65 23.03 -4.06
C THR A 22 -0.42 22.15 -4.65
N THR A 23 -0.82 22.52 -5.86
CA THR A 23 -1.68 21.72 -6.69
C THR A 23 -0.89 20.44 -6.87
N HIS A 24 -1.19 19.42 -6.06
CA HIS A 24 -0.56 18.11 -6.16
C HIS A 24 -0.95 17.56 -7.52
N THR A 25 -0.08 17.78 -8.49
CA THR A 25 -0.13 17.14 -9.80
C THR A 25 0.12 15.64 -9.59
N ASN A 26 -0.97 14.89 -9.52
CA ASN A 26 -1.24 13.64 -10.22
C ASN A 26 -0.11 12.58 -10.28
N SER A 27 0.06 11.81 -9.21
CA SER A 27 0.34 10.36 -9.27
C SER A 27 0.27 9.77 -7.87
N PRO A 28 -0.15 8.50 -7.71
CA PRO A 28 0.00 7.84 -6.42
C PRO A 28 1.49 7.84 -6.08
N MET A 29 1.86 8.53 -5.01
CA MET A 29 2.96 8.23 -4.10
C MET A 29 4.08 7.32 -4.69
N ASN A 30 4.79 7.79 -5.72
CA ASN A 30 5.82 7.00 -6.41
C ASN A 30 7.14 7.10 -5.63
N ILE A 31 7.29 6.26 -4.59
CA ILE A 31 8.63 5.98 -4.03
C ILE A 31 9.46 5.16 -5.03
N ILE A 32 8.81 4.49 -5.99
CA ILE A 32 9.47 3.86 -7.13
C ILE A 32 9.19 4.66 -8.41
N ASP A 33 10.23 4.88 -9.19
CA ASP A 33 10.19 5.54 -10.50
C ASP A 33 10.86 4.65 -11.57
N SER A 34 11.10 5.17 -12.76
CA SER A 34 11.80 4.44 -13.83
C SER A 34 13.33 4.51 -13.74
N SER A 35 13.90 5.06 -12.67
CA SER A 35 15.34 5.24 -12.53
C SER A 35 16.06 3.90 -12.28
N PHE A 36 17.30 3.81 -12.71
CA PHE A 36 18.15 2.66 -12.42
C PHE A 36 18.62 2.70 -10.95
N GLU A 37 18.68 1.54 -10.32
CA GLU A 37 19.13 1.36 -8.94
C GLU A 37 20.12 0.20 -8.86
N LYS A 38 21.03 0.26 -7.89
CA LYS A 38 21.99 -0.81 -7.63
C LYS A 38 22.06 -1.13 -6.15
N LEU A 39 21.84 -2.40 -5.81
CA LEU A 39 22.01 -2.92 -4.45
C LEU A 39 23.50 -3.04 -4.13
N ASN A 40 23.91 -2.57 -2.96
CA ASN A 40 25.25 -2.83 -2.44
C ASN A 40 25.34 -4.27 -1.91
N ILE A 41 25.61 -5.23 -2.80
CA ILE A 41 25.75 -6.65 -2.46
C ILE A 41 26.95 -6.95 -1.55
N ASN A 42 27.91 -6.01 -1.45
CA ASN A 42 29.08 -6.09 -0.57
C ASN A 42 28.83 -5.44 0.80
N ASN A 43 27.56 -5.13 1.13
CA ASN A 43 27.19 -4.64 2.46
C ASN A 43 27.60 -5.66 3.54
N SER A 44 28.46 -5.22 4.47
CA SER A 44 29.01 -6.10 5.50
C SER A 44 27.96 -6.62 6.48
N THR A 45 26.92 -5.84 6.77
CA THR A 45 25.79 -6.25 7.61
C THR A 45 24.98 -7.36 6.93
N LEU A 46 24.70 -7.22 5.63
CA LEU A 46 24.01 -8.26 4.86
C LEU A 46 24.84 -9.55 4.82
N LEU A 47 26.14 -9.45 4.51
CA LEU A 47 27.02 -10.62 4.39
C LEU A 47 27.25 -11.35 5.72
N LYS A 48 27.13 -10.68 6.87
CA LYS A 48 27.17 -11.35 8.19
C LYS A 48 26.04 -12.36 8.40
N THR A 49 24.95 -12.25 7.64
CA THR A 49 23.79 -13.17 7.73
C THR A 49 23.94 -14.43 6.89
N LYS A 50 25.07 -14.55 6.17
CA LYS A 50 25.38 -15.65 5.26
C LYS A 50 25.26 -17.00 5.95
N LYS A 51 24.41 -17.87 5.40
CA LYS A 51 24.25 -19.26 5.85
C LYS A 51 24.19 -20.22 4.67
N ARG A 52 24.70 -21.44 4.86
CA ARG A 52 24.62 -22.50 3.84
C ARG A 52 23.15 -22.81 3.55
N TYR A 53 22.82 -22.95 2.27
CA TYR A 53 21.49 -23.29 1.78
C TYR A 53 21.52 -24.67 1.12
N GLY A 54 20.85 -25.62 1.75
CA GLY A 54 20.81 -27.01 1.30
C GLY A 54 22.15 -27.76 1.48
N THR A 55 22.18 -28.98 0.95
CA THR A 55 23.30 -29.92 1.09
C THR A 55 24.02 -30.20 -0.24
N THR A 56 23.58 -29.59 -1.35
CA THR A 56 24.13 -29.80 -2.68
C THR A 56 25.52 -29.18 -2.86
N GLU A 57 26.34 -29.79 -3.71
CA GLU A 57 27.65 -29.28 -4.15
C GLU A 57 27.54 -28.67 -5.58
N PRO A 58 28.20 -27.53 -5.88
CA PRO A 58 28.95 -26.68 -4.94
C PRO A 58 28.01 -26.01 -3.90
N PRO A 59 28.53 -25.63 -2.72
CA PRO A 59 27.70 -25.12 -1.64
C PRO A 59 27.06 -23.79 -2.03
N LYS A 60 25.75 -23.68 -1.82
CA LYS A 60 24.99 -22.45 -2.02
C LYS A 60 24.83 -21.72 -0.70
N TYR A 61 24.72 -20.39 -0.76
CA TYR A 61 24.60 -19.55 0.42
C TYR A 61 23.49 -18.54 0.26
N ILE A 62 22.72 -18.35 1.32
CA ILE A 62 21.69 -17.31 1.37
C ILE A 62 22.08 -16.26 2.40
N VAL A 63 21.64 -15.03 2.14
CA VAL A 63 21.69 -13.89 3.06
C VAL A 63 20.26 -13.40 3.31
N ASN A 64 20.00 -12.92 4.52
CA ASN A 64 18.72 -12.36 4.89
C ASN A 64 18.92 -11.29 5.96
N LEU A 65 18.57 -10.04 5.64
CA LEU A 65 18.69 -8.89 6.53
C LEU A 65 17.36 -8.16 6.63
N ASN A 66 16.90 -7.94 7.87
CA ASN A 66 15.74 -7.13 8.18
C ASN A 66 16.18 -5.86 8.91
N GLU A 67 15.82 -4.69 8.37
CA GLU A 67 16.17 -3.37 8.89
C GLU A 67 14.93 -2.52 9.06
N THR A 68 14.78 -1.86 10.21
CA THR A 68 13.74 -0.86 10.42
C THR A 68 14.38 0.53 10.36
N LEU A 69 13.96 1.35 9.39
CA LEU A 69 14.42 2.73 9.26
C LEU A 69 13.85 3.62 10.36
N GLN A 70 14.44 4.79 10.58
CA GLN A 70 13.90 5.81 11.50
C GLN A 70 12.46 6.23 11.15
N SER A 71 12.06 6.14 9.88
CA SER A 71 10.68 6.37 9.44
C SER A 71 9.69 5.27 9.87
N GLY A 72 10.17 4.20 10.51
CA GLY A 72 9.39 3.00 10.82
C GLY A 72 9.16 2.07 9.63
N ALA A 73 9.71 2.39 8.45
CA ALA A 73 9.65 1.49 7.30
C ALA A 73 10.53 0.25 7.55
N LEU A 74 9.95 -0.93 7.32
CA LEU A 74 10.67 -2.21 7.35
C LEU A 74 11.25 -2.49 5.96
N ILE A 75 12.53 -2.84 5.91
CA ILE A 75 13.24 -3.31 4.73
C ILE A 75 13.68 -4.75 4.99
N GLU A 76 13.24 -5.67 4.14
CA GLU A 76 13.62 -7.08 4.20
C GLU A 76 14.39 -7.38 2.92
N THR A 77 15.67 -7.73 3.03
CA THR A 77 16.52 -8.08 1.90
C THR A 77 16.88 -9.56 2.00
N TYR A 78 16.52 -10.33 0.98
CA TYR A 78 16.91 -11.72 0.82
C TYR A 78 17.81 -11.87 -0.41
N GLY A 79 18.70 -12.86 -0.39
CA GLY A 79 19.44 -13.22 -1.60
C GLY A 79 20.02 -14.60 -1.55
N LEU A 80 20.12 -15.21 -2.73
CA LEU A 80 20.94 -16.38 -3.00
C LEU A 80 22.23 -15.86 -3.64
N LEU A 81 23.35 -15.97 -2.93
CA LEU A 81 24.63 -15.42 -3.36
C LEU A 81 24.97 -15.90 -4.78
N ASP A 82 25.54 -15.00 -5.58
CA ASP A 82 25.90 -15.19 -6.99
C ASP A 82 24.72 -15.50 -7.93
N SER A 83 23.48 -15.48 -7.43
CA SER A 83 22.27 -15.79 -8.22
C SER A 83 21.33 -14.59 -8.34
N TYR A 84 20.76 -14.14 -7.23
CA TYR A 84 19.81 -13.03 -7.22
C TYR A 84 19.65 -12.45 -5.81
N TYR A 85 19.09 -11.25 -5.75
CA TYR A 85 18.64 -10.62 -4.51
C TYR A 85 17.23 -10.07 -4.71
N ASP A 86 16.45 -10.04 -3.65
CA ASP A 86 15.18 -9.33 -3.62
C ASP A 86 15.03 -8.52 -2.34
N GLN A 87 14.25 -7.46 -2.42
CA GLN A 87 14.02 -6.54 -1.33
C GLN A 87 12.54 -6.17 -1.26
N TRP A 88 11.97 -6.33 -0.08
CA TRP A 88 10.67 -5.78 0.28
C TRP A 88 10.86 -4.52 1.12
N ILE A 89 10.15 -3.46 0.75
CA ILE A 89 10.08 -2.22 1.52
C ILE A 89 8.63 -2.04 1.92
N THR A 90 8.38 -2.11 3.23
CA THR A 90 7.05 -1.95 3.83
C THR A 90 7.06 -0.68 4.68
N PRO A 91 6.58 0.46 4.15
CA PRO A 91 6.43 1.68 4.93
C PRO A 91 5.52 1.48 6.14
N SER A 92 5.75 2.22 7.22
CA SER A 92 4.86 2.25 8.40
C SER A 92 3.47 2.80 8.08
N GLN A 93 3.39 3.70 7.09
CA GLN A 93 2.18 4.40 6.66
C GLN A 93 1.83 4.14 5.20
N GLY A 94 0.59 4.43 4.83
CA GLY A 94 0.03 4.30 3.50
C GLY A 94 -0.33 2.86 3.07
N TRP A 95 -0.92 2.75 1.89
CA TRP A 95 -1.57 1.53 1.40
C TRP A 95 -0.65 0.53 0.72
N PHE A 96 0.56 0.95 0.35
CA PHE A 96 1.40 0.20 -0.57
C PHE A 96 2.73 -0.24 0.05
N LYS A 97 3.21 -1.40 -0.38
CA LYS A 97 4.56 -1.91 -0.15
C LYS A 97 5.25 -2.11 -1.50
N TYR A 98 6.58 -2.09 -1.49
CA TYR A 98 7.38 -2.11 -2.71
C TYR A 98 8.23 -3.36 -2.75
N TYR A 99 8.37 -3.93 -3.94
CA TYR A 99 9.24 -5.05 -4.21
C TYR A 99 10.28 -4.66 -5.24
N LYS A 100 11.52 -5.05 -4.99
CA LYS A 100 12.65 -4.92 -5.91
C LYS A 100 13.32 -6.28 -6.07
N GLU A 101 13.70 -6.62 -7.30
CA GLU A 101 14.54 -7.77 -7.59
C GLU A 101 15.81 -7.27 -8.27
N PHE A 102 16.95 -7.86 -7.95
CA PHE A 102 18.25 -7.50 -8.45
C PHE A 102 18.95 -8.72 -9.05
N TYR A 103 19.73 -8.48 -10.10
CA TYR A 103 20.68 -9.46 -10.61
C TYR A 103 21.80 -9.74 -9.59
N SER A 104 22.58 -10.78 -9.83
CA SER A 104 23.69 -11.19 -8.96
C SER A 104 24.79 -10.14 -8.81
N ASP A 105 24.92 -9.20 -9.75
CA ASP A 105 25.84 -8.06 -9.68
C ASP A 105 25.26 -6.83 -8.96
N GLY A 106 24.06 -6.98 -8.40
CA GLY A 106 23.32 -5.94 -7.67
C GLY A 106 22.54 -4.97 -8.55
N ASN A 107 22.63 -5.06 -9.89
CA ASN A 107 21.86 -4.18 -10.77
C ASN A 107 20.36 -4.48 -10.62
N ILE A 108 19.51 -3.46 -10.54
CA ILE A 108 18.06 -3.64 -10.49
C ILE A 108 17.61 -4.42 -11.72
N LYS A 109 16.80 -5.46 -11.49
CA LYS A 109 16.14 -6.26 -12.53
C LYS A 109 14.70 -5.81 -12.69
N LEU A 110 13.99 -5.62 -11.58
CA LEU A 110 12.64 -5.04 -11.61
C LEU A 110 12.26 -4.37 -10.31
N LYS A 111 11.31 -3.43 -10.37
CA LYS A 111 10.65 -2.85 -9.20
C LYS A 111 9.15 -2.65 -9.44
N ARG A 112 8.35 -2.95 -8.42
CA ARG A 112 6.87 -2.99 -8.49
C ARG A 112 6.19 -2.63 -7.17
N ILE A 113 4.93 -2.21 -7.27
CA ILE A 113 4.06 -1.80 -6.16
C ILE A 113 3.03 -2.89 -5.85
N TYR A 114 2.80 -3.12 -4.56
CA TYR A 114 1.79 -4.00 -4.02
C TYR A 114 0.89 -3.29 -3.04
N ASN A 115 -0.39 -3.62 -3.03
CA ASN A 115 -1.28 -3.24 -1.94
C ASN A 115 -0.94 -4.05 -0.68
N LYS A 116 -0.82 -3.39 0.47
CA LYS A 116 -0.53 -4.05 1.75
C LYS A 116 -1.65 -5.00 2.16
N THR A 117 -2.89 -4.72 1.77
CA THR A 117 -4.10 -5.41 2.25
C THR A 117 -4.55 -6.57 1.36
N SER A 118 -4.07 -6.65 0.12
CA SER A 118 -4.51 -7.65 -0.85
C SER A 118 -3.42 -8.03 -1.83
N ASP A 119 -3.47 -9.28 -2.31
CA ASP A 119 -2.65 -9.67 -3.45
C ASP A 119 -3.17 -8.96 -4.69
N GLY A 120 -2.25 -8.43 -5.48
CA GLY A 120 -2.56 -7.74 -6.72
C GLY A 120 -1.44 -6.80 -7.10
N ASN A 121 -1.27 -6.62 -8.41
CA ASN A 121 -0.36 -5.63 -8.94
C ASN A 121 -1.05 -4.27 -8.96
N TYR A 122 -0.38 -3.20 -8.53
CA TYR A 122 -0.88 -1.82 -8.55
C TYR A 122 0.17 -0.90 -9.16
N GLY A 123 -0.24 0.27 -9.66
CA GLY A 123 0.66 1.24 -10.29
C GLY A 123 1.52 0.65 -11.42
N PHE A 124 2.82 0.93 -11.37
CA PHE A 124 3.78 0.55 -12.40
C PHE A 124 4.70 -0.62 -11.97
N LEU A 125 5.06 -1.44 -12.96
CA LEU A 125 6.20 -2.35 -12.92
C LEU A 125 7.23 -1.86 -13.94
N TYR A 126 8.46 -1.66 -13.48
CA TYR A 126 9.61 -1.34 -14.31
C TYR A 126 10.54 -2.55 -14.36
N GLU A 127 10.95 -2.94 -15.56
CA GLU A 127 11.86 -4.06 -15.82
C GLU A 127 13.09 -3.54 -16.56
N PHE A 128 14.27 -3.97 -16.12
CA PHE A 128 15.57 -3.52 -16.59
C PHE A 128 16.38 -4.73 -17.08
N ASP A 129 17.25 -4.52 -18.07
CA ASP A 129 18.25 -5.51 -18.42
C ASP A 129 19.44 -5.51 -17.44
N LYS A 130 20.36 -6.46 -17.61
CA LYS A 130 21.57 -6.58 -16.77
C LYS A 130 22.48 -5.35 -16.86
N GLN A 131 22.41 -4.57 -17.94
CA GLN A 131 23.19 -3.36 -18.13
C GLN A 131 22.54 -2.14 -17.46
N GLY A 132 21.35 -2.31 -16.89
CA GLY A 132 20.62 -1.26 -16.19
C GLY A 132 19.73 -0.41 -17.10
N LYS A 133 19.54 -0.80 -18.36
CA LYS A 133 18.63 -0.12 -19.28
C LYS A 133 17.21 -0.57 -19.00
N LEU A 134 16.28 0.38 -18.92
CA LEU A 134 14.85 0.09 -18.85
C LEU A 134 14.39 -0.59 -20.15
N VAL A 135 13.90 -1.83 -20.04
CA VAL A 135 13.44 -2.62 -21.19
C VAL A 135 11.92 -2.69 -21.29
N LYS A 136 11.20 -2.55 -20.18
CA LYS A 136 9.74 -2.62 -20.18
C LYS A 136 9.12 -1.85 -19.03
N THR A 137 7.96 -1.26 -19.30
CA THR A 137 7.08 -0.64 -18.32
C THR A 137 5.68 -1.22 -18.46
N THR A 138 5.15 -1.77 -17.38
CA THR A 138 3.77 -2.27 -17.33
C THR A 138 2.97 -1.35 -16.40
N ASN A 139 1.90 -0.73 -16.93
CA ASN A 139 0.97 0.06 -16.13
C ASN A 139 -0.25 -0.80 -15.79
N PHE A 140 -0.36 -1.25 -14.53
CA PHE A 140 -1.47 -2.06 -14.04
C PHE A 140 -2.76 -1.28 -13.80
N GLU A 141 -2.74 0.03 -13.99
CA GLU A 141 -3.88 0.93 -13.84
C GLU A 141 -4.39 1.47 -15.18
N LYS A 142 -3.71 1.14 -16.30
CA LYS A 142 -4.01 1.68 -17.64
C LYS A 142 -5.49 1.60 -18.01
N ASP A 143 -6.12 0.48 -17.70
CA ASP A 143 -7.49 0.19 -18.10
C ASP A 143 -8.49 0.31 -16.95
N TRP A 144 -8.08 0.89 -15.82
CA TRP A 144 -8.94 1.19 -14.68
C TRP A 144 -9.36 2.67 -14.76
N LYS A 145 -10.65 2.96 -14.61
CA LYS A 145 -11.21 4.31 -14.73
C LYS A 145 -11.22 5.06 -13.41
N THR A 146 -11.36 4.34 -12.30
CA THR A 146 -11.32 4.94 -10.97
C THR A 146 -9.92 4.85 -10.35
N PHE A 147 -9.57 5.90 -9.60
CA PHE A 147 -8.30 5.99 -8.89
C PHE A 147 -8.42 5.38 -7.49
N PHE A 148 -7.34 4.78 -7.01
CA PHE A 148 -7.29 4.21 -5.67
C PHE A 148 -7.68 5.21 -4.57
N THR A 149 -7.29 6.49 -4.72
CA THR A 149 -7.65 7.58 -3.79
C THR A 149 -9.16 7.87 -3.76
N GLY A 150 -9.86 7.66 -4.88
CA GLY A 150 -11.32 7.72 -4.91
C GLY A 150 -11.94 6.58 -4.09
N ILE A 151 -11.36 5.39 -4.20
CA ILE A 151 -11.80 4.21 -3.45
C ILE A 151 -11.52 4.34 -1.95
N THR A 152 -10.37 4.92 -1.55
CA THR A 152 -10.07 5.22 -0.14
C THR A 152 -11.04 6.25 0.44
N GLY A 153 -11.47 7.23 -0.35
CA GLY A 153 -12.54 8.17 0.02
C GLY A 153 -13.87 7.48 0.31
N ILE A 154 -14.27 6.50 -0.53
CA ILE A 154 -15.47 5.70 -0.30
C ILE A 154 -15.31 4.80 0.94
N ALA A 155 -14.11 4.24 1.15
CA ALA A 155 -13.78 3.46 2.34
C ALA A 155 -13.95 4.30 3.62
N ASN A 156 -13.36 5.49 3.66
CA ASN A 156 -13.45 6.41 4.81
C ASN A 156 -14.90 6.76 5.16
N LYS A 157 -15.73 7.05 4.15
CA LYS A 157 -17.16 7.33 4.35
C LYS A 157 -17.88 6.15 5.01
N ASN A 158 -17.59 4.93 4.57
CA ASN A 158 -18.25 3.74 5.10
C ASN A 158 -17.69 3.32 6.46
N ALA A 159 -16.38 3.45 6.69
CA ALA A 159 -15.78 3.23 8.00
C ALA A 159 -16.48 4.07 9.08
N LYS A 160 -16.69 5.37 8.81
CA LYS A 160 -17.45 6.26 9.71
C LYS A 160 -18.91 5.84 9.87
N LYS A 161 -19.59 5.50 8.77
CA LYS A 161 -21.01 5.09 8.79
C LYS A 161 -21.24 3.87 9.68
N PHE A 162 -20.32 2.91 9.67
CA PHE A 162 -20.45 1.66 10.41
C PHE A 162 -19.59 1.62 11.68
N ASN A 163 -19.05 2.77 12.10
CA ASN A 163 -18.26 2.90 13.33
C ASN A 163 -17.05 1.94 13.39
N TYR A 164 -16.33 1.83 12.26
CA TYR A 164 -15.03 1.18 12.21
C TYR A 164 -13.91 2.19 12.55
N LYS A 165 -13.02 1.82 13.47
CA LYS A 165 -11.80 2.50 13.93
C LYS A 165 -10.57 2.13 13.10
N VAL A 166 -10.76 1.98 11.79
CA VAL A 166 -9.68 1.69 10.85
C VAL A 166 -9.25 2.97 10.14
N ASP A 167 -7.94 3.11 9.94
CA ASP A 167 -7.43 4.19 9.10
C ASP A 167 -7.66 3.84 7.62
N THR A 168 -8.06 4.85 6.86
CA THR A 168 -8.31 4.74 5.42
C THR A 168 -7.70 5.89 4.63
N SER A 169 -6.96 6.81 5.26
CA SER A 169 -6.27 7.89 4.54
C SER A 169 -5.13 7.36 3.68
N ASP A 170 -4.68 8.16 2.73
CA ASP A 170 -3.59 7.77 1.82
C ASP A 170 -2.26 7.53 2.55
N ASP A 171 -2.05 8.22 3.67
CA ASP A 171 -0.90 8.15 4.59
C ASP A 171 -1.21 7.41 5.91
N GLY A 172 -2.35 6.71 5.98
CA GLY A 172 -2.82 6.09 7.20
C GLY A 172 -2.00 4.87 7.64
N VAL A 173 -2.17 4.43 8.89
CA VAL A 173 -1.56 3.17 9.35
C VAL A 173 -2.43 1.99 8.93
N ILE A 174 -2.06 1.35 7.81
CA ILE A 174 -2.85 0.28 7.18
C ILE A 174 -2.36 -1.11 7.62
N THR A 175 -3.27 -1.91 8.19
CA THR A 175 -3.00 -3.31 8.57
C THR A 175 -2.70 -4.17 7.34
N SER A 176 -1.48 -4.71 7.25
CA SER A 176 -1.08 -5.60 6.17
C SER A 176 -1.85 -6.92 6.19
N LYS A 177 -1.99 -7.55 5.02
CA LYS A 177 -2.68 -8.83 4.80
C LYS A 177 -2.22 -9.91 5.79
N ASP A 178 -0.93 -10.00 6.06
CA ASP A 178 -0.36 -11.01 6.97
C ASP A 178 -0.78 -10.78 8.44
N ASN A 179 -1.23 -9.57 8.77
CA ASN A 179 -1.74 -9.18 10.08
C ASN A 179 -3.27 -9.04 10.13
N GLN A 180 -3.98 -9.32 9.03
CA GLN A 180 -5.45 -9.32 8.99
C GLN A 180 -5.99 -10.60 9.64
N GLN A 181 -6.13 -10.55 10.96
CA GLN A 181 -6.72 -11.62 11.76
C GLN A 181 -8.21 -11.36 12.01
N TRP A 182 -8.99 -12.42 12.18
CA TRP A 182 -10.45 -12.34 12.27
C TRP A 182 -10.93 -11.51 13.47
N ASP A 183 -10.18 -11.52 14.56
CA ASP A 183 -10.41 -10.82 15.81
C ASP A 183 -9.93 -9.37 15.79
N LYS A 184 -9.32 -8.92 14.68
CA LYS A 184 -8.81 -7.56 14.51
C LYS A 184 -9.74 -6.73 13.65
N GLU A 185 -9.72 -5.44 13.94
CA GLU A 185 -10.38 -4.47 13.10
C GLU A 185 -9.48 -4.06 11.93
N TYR A 186 -9.93 -4.27 10.70
CA TYR A 186 -9.15 -3.92 9.52
C TYR A 186 -10.02 -3.61 8.31
N VAL A 187 -9.41 -2.88 7.36
CA VAL A 187 -9.94 -2.62 6.03
C VAL A 187 -9.11 -3.36 4.99
N LYS A 188 -9.77 -3.85 3.95
CA LYS A 188 -9.15 -4.47 2.78
C LYS A 188 -9.72 -3.83 1.53
N ILE A 189 -8.85 -3.37 0.63
CA ILE A 189 -9.25 -2.92 -0.71
C ILE A 189 -8.63 -3.86 -1.72
N TRP A 190 -9.44 -4.40 -2.63
CA TRP A 190 -8.98 -5.24 -3.73
C TRP A 190 -9.82 -5.00 -4.98
N ARG A 191 -9.36 -5.54 -6.10
CA ARG A 191 -9.99 -5.32 -7.39
C ARG A 191 -10.10 -6.63 -8.16
N LYS A 192 -11.12 -6.76 -9.01
CA LYS A 192 -11.35 -7.95 -9.84
C LYS A 192 -11.80 -7.56 -11.24
N ASP A 193 -11.48 -8.43 -12.19
CA ASP A 193 -12.09 -8.46 -13.51
C ASP A 193 -13.03 -9.68 -13.56
N GLN A 194 -14.33 -9.42 -13.58
CA GLN A 194 -15.38 -10.45 -13.63
C GLN A 194 -16.10 -10.34 -14.98
N GLY A 195 -15.76 -11.23 -15.90
CA GLY A 195 -16.41 -11.26 -17.23
C GLY A 195 -16.19 -9.99 -18.06
N GLY A 196 -15.03 -9.33 -17.92
CA GLY A 196 -14.74 -8.05 -18.58
C GLY A 196 -15.21 -6.82 -17.80
N LYS A 197 -15.92 -7.01 -16.68
CA LYS A 197 -16.32 -5.94 -15.77
C LYS A 197 -15.26 -5.75 -14.69
N LYS A 198 -14.73 -4.53 -14.60
CA LYS A 198 -13.78 -4.15 -13.56
C LYS A 198 -14.50 -3.62 -12.34
N LEU A 199 -14.21 -4.24 -11.20
CA LEU A 199 -14.85 -3.95 -9.93
C LEU A 199 -13.82 -3.71 -8.84
N TRP A 200 -14.10 -2.73 -7.99
CA TRP A 200 -13.41 -2.52 -6.73
C TRP A 200 -14.23 -3.09 -5.59
N PHE A 201 -13.53 -3.65 -4.62
CA PHE A 201 -14.11 -4.19 -3.41
C PHE A 201 -13.47 -3.54 -2.19
N ILE A 202 -14.31 -3.14 -1.25
CA ILE A 202 -13.91 -2.67 0.06
C ILE A 202 -14.52 -3.60 1.10
N GLY A 203 -13.66 -4.24 1.89
CA GLY A 203 -14.05 -5.13 2.98
C GLY A 203 -13.64 -4.53 4.31
N PHE A 204 -14.57 -4.49 5.26
CA PHE A 204 -14.31 -4.13 6.65
C PHE A 204 -14.56 -5.36 7.52
N ASN A 205 -13.64 -5.64 8.44
CA ASN A 205 -13.76 -6.72 9.41
C ASN A 205 -13.62 -6.14 10.82
N LYS A 206 -14.45 -6.61 11.75
CA LYS A 206 -14.37 -6.29 13.17
C LYS A 206 -14.73 -7.53 13.98
N GLY A 207 -13.91 -7.86 14.97
CA GLY A 207 -14.22 -8.91 15.95
C GLY A 207 -15.46 -8.53 16.76
N HIS A 208 -16.35 -9.49 16.99
CA HIS A 208 -17.52 -9.31 17.84
C HIS A 208 -17.17 -9.78 19.26
N TYR A 209 -16.99 -8.84 20.19
CA TYR A 209 -16.40 -9.12 21.51
C TYR A 209 -17.40 -9.45 22.62
N GLU A 210 -18.70 -9.65 22.31
CA GLU A 210 -19.67 -10.04 23.35
C GLU A 210 -19.31 -11.41 23.98
N ASN A 211 -18.67 -12.30 23.22
CA ASN A 211 -18.05 -13.54 23.71
C ASN A 211 -16.86 -13.90 22.80
N SER A 212 -15.63 -13.92 23.35
CA SER A 212 -14.42 -14.22 22.59
C SER A 212 -14.38 -15.65 22.03
N ASP A 213 -15.10 -16.57 22.66
CA ASP A 213 -15.14 -17.99 22.26
C ASP A 213 -16.05 -18.22 21.04
N ASP A 214 -17.01 -17.32 20.80
CA ASP A 214 -17.96 -17.43 19.70
C ASP A 214 -17.33 -17.06 18.35
N LYS A 215 -16.10 -16.51 18.33
CA LYS A 215 -15.33 -16.19 17.11
C LYS A 215 -16.16 -15.52 16.00
N LYS A 216 -17.15 -14.75 16.41
CA LYS A 216 -18.10 -14.08 15.53
C LYS A 216 -17.47 -12.78 15.06
N VAL A 217 -17.68 -12.44 13.79
CA VAL A 217 -17.15 -11.22 13.20
C VAL A 217 -18.26 -10.44 12.53
N GLU A 218 -18.18 -9.13 12.62
CA GLU A 218 -18.97 -8.19 11.84
C GLU A 218 -18.21 -7.86 10.55
N ARG A 219 -18.92 -7.90 9.42
CA ARG A 219 -18.34 -7.64 8.11
C ARG A 219 -19.20 -6.75 7.26
N VAL A 220 -18.55 -5.82 6.57
CA VAL A 220 -19.16 -5.02 5.51
C VAL A 220 -18.35 -5.22 4.23
N VAL A 221 -19.00 -5.63 3.15
CA VAL A 221 -18.40 -5.71 1.82
C VAL A 221 -19.15 -4.76 0.90
N ILE A 222 -18.40 -3.93 0.19
CA ILE A 222 -18.90 -2.92 -0.73
C ILE A 222 -18.29 -3.19 -2.09
N VAL A 223 -19.13 -3.26 -3.12
CA VAL A 223 -18.72 -3.40 -4.52
C VAL A 223 -18.92 -2.07 -5.21
N ILE A 224 -17.90 -1.63 -5.92
CA ILE A 224 -17.88 -0.38 -6.66
C ILE A 224 -17.58 -0.72 -8.12
N ASP A 225 -18.42 -0.21 -9.01
CA ASP A 225 -18.20 -0.30 -10.44
C ASP A 225 -17.06 0.65 -10.86
N ASP A 226 -16.04 0.12 -11.53
CA ASP A 226 -14.88 0.92 -11.93
C ASP A 226 -15.25 2.01 -12.94
N VAL A 227 -16.20 1.76 -13.84
CA VAL A 227 -16.58 2.70 -14.90
C VAL A 227 -17.22 3.96 -14.31
N THR A 228 -18.13 3.78 -13.35
CA THR A 228 -18.90 4.87 -12.76
C THR A 228 -18.32 5.40 -11.45
N GLY A 229 -17.47 4.61 -10.77
CA GLY A 229 -17.00 4.89 -9.41
C GLY A 229 -18.10 4.84 -8.36
N LYS A 230 -19.26 4.26 -8.69
CA LYS A 230 -20.42 4.19 -7.79
C LYS A 230 -20.48 2.84 -7.09
N GLU A 231 -20.95 2.89 -5.84
CA GLU A 231 -21.38 1.70 -5.12
C GLU A 231 -22.54 1.03 -5.86
N ILE A 232 -22.38 -0.25 -6.20
CA ILE A 232 -23.41 -1.05 -6.88
C ILE A 232 -24.00 -2.13 -5.97
N LYS A 233 -23.25 -2.56 -4.95
CA LYS A 233 -23.72 -3.57 -3.99
C LYS A 233 -23.07 -3.36 -2.64
N LYS A 234 -23.83 -3.69 -1.59
CA LYS A 234 -23.36 -3.68 -0.21
C LYS A 234 -23.94 -4.86 0.54
N LEU A 235 -23.09 -5.55 1.29
CA LEU A 235 -23.51 -6.60 2.20
C LEU A 235 -22.93 -6.31 3.58
N HIS A 236 -23.81 -6.15 4.56
CA HIS A 236 -23.48 -6.11 5.98
C HIS A 236 -23.96 -7.42 6.59
N TYR A 237 -23.06 -8.16 7.22
CA TYR A 237 -23.36 -9.48 7.74
C TYR A 237 -22.51 -9.81 8.95
N PHE A 238 -22.96 -10.82 9.68
CA PHE A 238 -22.20 -11.48 10.72
C PHE A 238 -21.93 -12.91 10.28
N ASP A 239 -20.70 -13.37 10.45
CA ASP A 239 -20.34 -14.77 10.24
C ASP A 239 -19.34 -15.26 11.29
N TRP A 240 -19.06 -16.55 11.25
CA TRP A 240 -18.03 -17.19 12.07
C TRP A 240 -16.68 -17.04 11.37
N TYR A 241 -15.60 -16.99 12.15
CA TYR A 241 -14.20 -16.85 11.69
C TYR A 241 -13.93 -17.48 10.31
N ASN A 242 -14.03 -16.66 9.26
CA ASN A 242 -13.69 -17.05 7.90
C ASN A 242 -12.56 -16.15 7.43
N ARG A 243 -11.52 -16.70 6.81
CA ARG A 243 -10.42 -15.89 6.26
C ARG A 243 -10.88 -15.00 5.09
N ASN A 244 -11.95 -15.38 4.41
CA ASN A 244 -12.39 -14.73 3.18
C ASN A 244 -13.68 -13.97 3.38
N PHE A 245 -13.74 -12.74 2.86
CA PHE A 245 -14.99 -12.00 2.70
C PHE A 245 -15.91 -12.75 1.74
N LYS A 246 -17.22 -12.73 2.01
CA LYS A 246 -18.21 -13.18 1.03
C LYS A 246 -18.02 -12.41 -0.27
N GLU A 247 -17.82 -13.15 -1.34
CA GLU A 247 -17.77 -12.57 -2.67
C GLU A 247 -19.21 -12.28 -3.10
N LEU A 248 -19.41 -11.06 -3.58
CA LEU A 248 -20.72 -10.63 -4.06
C LEU A 248 -20.70 -10.77 -5.57
N ASP A 249 -21.15 -11.92 -6.06
CA ASP A 249 -21.39 -12.08 -7.49
C ASP A 249 -22.59 -11.22 -7.90
N GLU A 250 -22.51 -10.63 -9.09
CA GLU A 250 -23.69 -10.09 -9.77
C GLU A 250 -24.49 -11.29 -10.26
N ASN A 251 -25.62 -11.57 -9.61
CA ASN A 251 -26.71 -12.26 -10.27
C ASN A 251 -27.41 -11.27 -11.18
#